data_AF-A0A6G7SXJ9-F1
#
_entry.id   AF-A0A6G7SXJ9-F1
#
_cell.length_a   1.000
_cell.length_b   1.000
_cell.length_c   1.000
_cell.angle_alpha   90.00
_cell.angle_beta   90.00
_cell.angle_gamma   90.00
#
_symmetry.space_group_name_H-M   'P 1'
#
loop_
_entity.id
_entity.type
_entity.pdbx_description
1 polymer ?
#
loop_
_entity_poly.entity_id
_entity_poly.type
_entity_poly.pdbx_seq_one_letter_code
_entity_poly.pdbx_strand_id
1 'polypeptide(L)'
;MYTTEPTEARIEDAGNILVAPSILQDSDLIRDFFGSTITPEDLASGSPDLAQKTVYLCGDISGISSRQLQAADRVFVVRELSHGYHEDVDKPWTLVGLGRVPIRVHGVGVYYRRFFGLGDDYFGRIRAEHAFQSLTESTKPGTAHRSGIYLTPVTRNGDELHFRLLRCSTNLSGSTESFRPTDTRIVEALNREAAAVFRNQAPLNHVLAQIYHNTRATTERKQSKAKISAHADKTKDMPVNGIMAFCTFYDRLDKLQPLAEDAFDYGAKGASGLTKLHFRLKDPTEKRDGVALPPQFTLILHPGSVFFMPLSTNRLYTHEIRPSTLDAELLPTRLGYVVRCSSAEAVHKNGHTFLKLAGDLVKLGPPTSDGMNELRRLYAEENRTSSFIDYGEDFLFSMNTGDYVAPRVQDLG
;
A
#
# COMPACT_ATOMS: atom_id res chain seq x y z
N MET A 1 -24.31 -26.58 -11.32
CA MET A 1 -22.88 -26.52 -10.93
C MET A 1 -22.77 -25.49 -9.84
N TYR A 2 -22.30 -25.87 -8.65
CA TYR A 2 -21.96 -24.88 -7.63
C TYR A 2 -20.67 -24.19 -8.09
N THR A 3 -20.78 -22.97 -8.60
CA THR A 3 -19.62 -22.10 -8.80
C THR A 3 -18.97 -21.93 -7.42
N THR A 4 -17.80 -22.52 -7.22
CA THR A 4 -16.98 -22.26 -6.04
C THR A 4 -16.77 -20.75 -5.94
N GLU A 5 -17.16 -20.15 -4.81
CA GLU A 5 -16.96 -18.72 -4.60
C GLU A 5 -15.49 -18.36 -4.82
N PRO A 6 -15.20 -17.27 -5.57
CA PRO A 6 -13.84 -16.88 -5.83
C PRO A 6 -13.13 -16.56 -4.51
N THR A 7 -11.94 -17.15 -4.33
CA THR A 7 -11.22 -17.07 -3.06
C THR A 7 -10.50 -15.74 -2.92
N GLU A 8 -11.09 -14.79 -2.19
CA GLU A 8 -10.42 -13.52 -1.82
C GLU A 8 -9.18 -13.76 -0.93
N ALA A 9 -8.23 -12.81 -0.95
CA ALA A 9 -7.15 -12.78 0.02
C ALA A 9 -7.69 -12.53 1.43
N ARG A 10 -7.15 -13.26 2.40
CA ARG A 10 -7.58 -13.18 3.80
C ARG A 10 -6.45 -12.69 4.68
N ILE A 11 -6.77 -11.77 5.59
CA ILE A 11 -5.86 -11.35 6.65
C ILE A 11 -5.73 -12.52 7.63
N GLU A 12 -4.52 -12.97 7.92
CA GLU A 12 -4.25 -14.11 8.81
C GLU A 12 -3.21 -13.69 9.85
N ASP A 13 -3.62 -13.60 11.11
CA ASP A 13 -2.78 -13.12 12.23
C ASP A 13 -1.86 -14.20 12.79
N ALA A 14 -2.14 -15.47 12.49
CA ALA A 14 -1.40 -16.61 13.00
C ALA A 14 0.09 -16.60 12.64
N GLY A 15 0.53 -15.83 11.63
CA GLY A 15 1.92 -15.74 11.19
C GLY A 15 2.84 -14.91 12.09
N ASN A 16 2.30 -14.17 13.07
CA ASN A 16 3.07 -13.19 13.84
C ASN A 16 2.94 -13.44 15.36
N ILE A 17 4.08 -13.42 16.05
CA ILE A 17 4.16 -13.62 17.50
C ILE A 17 4.92 -12.46 18.13
N LEU A 18 4.38 -11.90 19.20
CA LEU A 18 5.06 -10.92 20.04
C LEU A 18 5.42 -11.57 21.37
N VAL A 19 6.70 -11.62 21.69
CA VAL A 19 7.21 -12.07 22.99
C VAL A 19 7.43 -10.83 23.85
N ALA A 20 6.60 -10.66 24.87
CA ALA A 20 6.67 -9.51 25.75
C ALA A 20 6.31 -9.89 27.20
N PRO A 21 7.03 -9.36 28.21
CA PRO A 21 6.65 -9.54 29.61
C PRO A 21 5.27 -8.94 29.87
N SER A 22 4.51 -9.51 30.81
CA SER A 22 3.12 -9.12 31.09
C SER A 22 2.92 -7.62 31.31
N ILE A 23 3.90 -6.94 31.93
CA ILE A 23 3.86 -5.49 32.18
C ILE A 23 3.80 -4.64 30.88
N LEU A 24 4.32 -5.17 29.77
CA LEU A 24 4.29 -4.49 28.48
C LEU A 24 3.04 -4.82 27.65
N GLN A 25 2.37 -5.94 27.92
CA GLN A 25 1.27 -6.43 27.07
C GLN A 25 0.08 -5.46 27.01
N ASP A 26 -0.17 -4.70 28.08
CA ASP A 26 -1.22 -3.68 28.15
C ASP A 26 -0.77 -2.29 27.64
N SER A 27 0.47 -2.15 27.19
CA SER A 27 0.96 -0.88 26.64
C SER A 27 0.24 -0.53 25.34
N ASP A 28 -0.25 0.71 25.22
CA ASP A 28 -0.85 1.26 23.99
C ASP A 28 0.05 1.10 22.75
N LEU A 29 1.36 0.94 22.95
CA LEU A 29 2.34 0.77 21.87
C LEU A 29 2.20 -0.56 21.13
N ILE A 30 1.75 -1.62 21.82
CA ILE A 30 1.65 -2.99 21.30
C ILE A 30 0.29 -3.66 21.54
N ARG A 31 -0.66 -3.02 22.23
CA ARG A 31 -2.02 -3.55 22.47
C ARG A 31 -2.72 -4.03 21.19
N ASP A 32 -2.58 -3.26 20.12
CA ASP A 32 -3.23 -3.54 18.84
C ASP A 32 -2.34 -4.38 17.90
N PHE A 33 -1.36 -5.12 18.44
CA PHE A 33 -0.47 -5.97 17.68
C PHE A 33 -1.24 -6.94 16.78
N PHE A 34 -0.77 -7.08 15.54
CA PHE A 34 -1.30 -8.04 14.61
C PHE A 34 -0.60 -9.40 14.80
N GLY A 35 -1.17 -10.23 15.68
CA GLY A 35 -0.68 -11.57 15.95
C GLY A 35 -1.06 -12.03 17.36
N SER A 36 -0.40 -13.07 17.86
CA SER A 36 -0.53 -13.51 19.24
C SER A 36 0.60 -12.95 20.11
N THR A 37 0.27 -12.50 21.32
CA THR A 37 1.25 -12.08 22.32
C THR A 37 1.46 -13.19 23.33
N ILE A 38 2.71 -13.51 23.64
CA ILE A 38 3.11 -14.54 24.61
C ILE A 38 4.16 -13.98 25.56
N THR A 39 4.34 -14.64 26.70
CA THR A 39 5.40 -14.30 27.67
C THR A 39 6.73 -14.96 27.31
N PRO A 40 7.87 -14.46 27.83
CA PRO A 40 9.14 -15.18 27.75
C PRO A 40 9.08 -16.59 28.35
N GLU A 41 8.27 -16.79 29.39
CA GLU A 41 8.03 -18.09 30.03
C GLU A 41 7.30 -19.06 29.09
N ASP A 42 6.28 -18.58 28.37
CA ASP A 42 5.59 -19.37 27.34
C ASP A 42 6.58 -19.82 26.26
N LEU A 43 7.40 -18.88 25.76
CA LEU A 43 8.46 -19.18 24.79
C LEU A 43 9.44 -20.24 25.33
N ALA A 44 9.82 -20.17 26.60
CA ALA A 44 10.71 -21.15 27.24
C ALA A 44 10.07 -22.53 27.40
N SER A 45 8.73 -22.60 27.52
CA SER A 45 7.99 -23.86 27.57
C SER A 45 7.92 -24.60 26.23
N GLY A 46 8.31 -23.95 25.13
CA GLY A 46 8.25 -24.51 23.78
C GLY A 46 6.86 -24.43 23.12
N SER A 47 5.95 -23.64 23.69
CA SER A 47 4.62 -23.37 23.13
C SER A 47 4.42 -21.85 23.03
N PRO A 48 3.98 -21.32 21.88
CA PRO A 48 3.51 -22.00 20.67
C PRO A 48 4.64 -22.43 19.73
N ASP A 49 4.29 -23.26 18.73
CA ASP A 49 5.18 -23.58 17.61
C ASP A 49 5.53 -22.31 16.81
N LEU A 50 6.83 -22.13 16.56
CA LEU A 50 7.39 -20.98 15.86
C LEU A 50 7.65 -21.24 14.37
N ALA A 51 7.40 -22.46 13.88
CA ALA A 51 7.58 -22.77 12.46
C ALA A 51 6.80 -21.79 11.57
N GLN A 52 7.50 -21.21 10.60
CA GLN A 52 6.94 -20.25 9.63
C GLN A 52 6.43 -18.93 10.26
N LYS A 53 6.80 -18.63 11.50
CA LYS A 53 6.37 -17.41 12.20
C LYS A 53 7.40 -16.29 12.09
N THR A 54 6.91 -15.06 12.10
CA THR A 54 7.69 -13.87 12.40
C THR A 54 7.57 -13.56 13.89
N VAL A 55 8.69 -13.54 14.59
CA VAL A 55 8.76 -13.30 16.04
C VAL A 55 9.31 -11.91 16.32
N TYR A 56 8.60 -11.15 17.14
CA TYR A 56 8.99 -9.84 17.66
C TYR A 56 9.32 -9.98 19.14
N LEU A 57 10.49 -9.51 19.55
CA LEU A 57 10.97 -9.58 20.93
C LEU A 57 10.93 -8.20 21.58
N CYS A 58 10.41 -8.16 22.81
CA CYS A 58 10.32 -7.00 23.70
C CYS A 58 10.74 -7.40 25.13
N GLY A 59 11.24 -6.44 25.91
CA GLY A 59 11.64 -6.63 27.31
C GLY A 59 13.13 -6.99 27.46
N ASP A 60 13.44 -7.70 28.54
CA ASP A 60 14.78 -8.26 28.75
C ASP A 60 14.94 -9.51 27.88
N ILE A 61 15.88 -9.47 26.94
CA ILE A 61 16.11 -10.58 26.01
C ILE A 61 17.39 -11.37 26.32
N SER A 62 18.06 -11.07 27.42
CA SER A 62 19.26 -11.80 27.87
C SER A 62 18.99 -13.28 28.15
N GLY A 63 17.78 -13.61 28.59
CA GLY A 63 17.34 -14.98 28.85
C GLY A 63 16.86 -15.76 27.61
N ILE A 64 16.79 -15.13 26.43
CA ILE A 64 16.30 -15.76 25.20
C ILE A 64 17.50 -16.27 24.40
N SER A 65 17.48 -17.56 24.06
CA SER A 65 18.55 -18.21 23.29
C SER A 65 18.18 -18.39 21.82
N SER A 66 19.18 -18.42 20.94
CA SER A 66 18.98 -18.72 19.51
C SER A 66 18.33 -20.09 19.25
N ARG A 67 18.47 -21.06 20.18
CA ARG A 67 17.86 -22.39 20.06
C ARG A 67 16.34 -22.33 20.18
N GLN A 68 15.81 -21.50 21.08
CA GLN A 68 14.36 -21.34 21.25
C GLN A 68 13.71 -20.76 19.99
N LEU A 69 14.45 -19.95 19.23
CA LEU A 69 13.94 -19.23 18.06
C LEU A 69 14.34 -19.88 16.73
N GLN A 70 15.04 -21.01 16.74
CA GLN A 70 15.62 -21.63 15.54
C GLN A 70 14.57 -22.00 14.48
N ALA A 71 13.34 -22.34 14.90
CA ALA A 71 12.25 -22.69 14.00
C ALA A 71 11.53 -21.48 13.40
N ALA A 72 11.73 -20.27 13.95
CA ALA A 72 11.13 -19.05 13.43
C ALA A 72 11.70 -18.72 12.05
N ASP A 73 10.84 -18.25 11.15
CA ASP A 73 11.26 -17.78 9.82
C ASP A 73 12.01 -16.45 9.93
N ARG A 74 11.53 -15.58 10.82
CA ARG A 74 12.08 -14.24 11.06
C ARG A 74 12.07 -13.92 12.55
N VAL A 75 13.14 -13.27 13.02
CA VAL A 75 13.25 -12.78 14.40
C VAL A 75 13.64 -11.30 14.38
N PHE A 76 12.85 -10.50 15.08
CA PHE A 76 13.05 -9.07 15.23
C PHE A 76 13.15 -8.68 16.70
N VAL A 77 14.12 -7.82 17.03
CA VAL A 77 14.21 -7.18 18.34
C VAL A 77 13.65 -5.77 18.21
N VAL A 78 12.63 -5.42 19.00
CA VAL A 78 12.02 -4.09 18.99
C VAL A 78 12.85 -3.16 19.87
N ARG A 79 13.66 -2.32 19.23
CA ARG A 79 14.72 -1.53 19.88
C ARG A 79 14.22 -0.71 21.07
N GLU A 80 13.10 -0.02 20.91
CA GLU A 80 12.55 0.91 21.90
C GLU A 80 11.94 0.21 23.12
N LEU A 81 11.63 -1.09 22.98
CA LEU A 81 10.99 -1.88 24.02
C LEU A 81 11.91 -2.97 24.60
N SER A 82 13.15 -3.08 24.11
CA SER A 82 14.05 -4.19 24.44
C SER A 82 15.38 -3.74 25.04
N HIS A 83 15.93 -4.57 25.92
CA HIS A 83 17.27 -4.42 26.50
C HIS A 83 17.90 -5.79 26.73
N GLY A 84 19.20 -5.82 27.04
CA GLY A 84 19.89 -7.09 27.36
C GLY A 84 20.22 -7.97 26.15
N TYR A 85 20.14 -7.47 24.91
CA TYR A 85 20.74 -8.17 23.77
C TYR A 85 22.25 -7.97 23.74
N HIS A 86 22.95 -9.04 23.37
CA HIS A 86 24.37 -8.99 23.06
C HIS A 86 24.57 -8.56 21.59
N GLU A 87 25.31 -7.48 21.36
CA GLU A 87 25.69 -7.04 20.01
C GLU A 87 26.79 -7.94 19.39
N ASP A 88 27.48 -8.73 20.21
CA ASP A 88 28.69 -9.51 19.88
C ASP A 88 28.43 -11.00 19.56
N VAL A 89 27.22 -11.37 19.11
CA VAL A 89 26.94 -12.74 18.66
C VAL A 89 27.14 -12.84 17.15
N ASP A 90 27.75 -13.93 16.64
CA ASP A 90 28.10 -14.13 15.22
C ASP A 90 26.93 -13.94 14.22
N LYS A 91 25.67 -13.98 14.69
CA LYS A 91 24.46 -13.58 13.96
C LYS A 91 23.48 -12.86 14.89
N PRO A 92 23.58 -11.52 15.03
CA PRO A 92 22.62 -10.78 15.83
C PRO A 92 21.24 -10.82 15.16
N TRP A 93 20.18 -10.93 15.97
CA TRP A 93 18.82 -10.79 15.45
C TRP A 93 18.61 -9.41 14.86
N THR A 94 17.71 -9.30 13.88
CA THR A 94 17.51 -8.02 13.19
C THR A 94 16.85 -7.02 14.14
N LEU A 95 17.54 -5.93 14.45
CA LEU A 95 16.96 -4.83 15.21
C LEU A 95 16.00 -4.01 14.34
N VAL A 96 14.80 -3.79 14.84
CA VAL A 96 13.78 -2.96 14.19
C VAL A 96 13.26 -1.91 15.16
N GLY A 97 12.81 -0.77 14.62
CA GLY A 97 12.09 0.22 15.40
C GLY A 97 10.63 -0.18 15.61
N LEU A 98 9.97 0.39 16.61
CA LEU A 98 8.57 0.14 16.97
C LEU A 98 7.61 0.33 15.79
N GLY A 99 7.93 1.21 14.83
CA GLY A 99 7.10 1.41 13.64
C GLY A 99 7.07 0.23 12.66
N ARG A 100 7.95 -0.77 12.83
CA ARG A 100 7.97 -2.05 12.10
C ARG A 100 7.10 -3.13 12.76
N VAL A 101 6.53 -2.87 13.93
CA VAL A 101 5.59 -3.77 14.59
C VAL A 101 4.22 -3.63 13.90
N PRO A 102 3.62 -4.72 13.38
CA PRO A 102 2.37 -4.68 12.65
C PRO A 102 1.19 -4.45 13.60
N ILE A 103 0.25 -3.62 13.17
CA ILE A 103 -0.92 -3.25 13.95
C ILE A 103 -2.18 -3.65 13.20
N ARG A 104 -3.11 -4.30 13.90
CA ARG A 104 -4.42 -4.64 13.37
C ARG A 104 -5.26 -3.38 13.25
N VAL A 105 -5.81 -3.12 12.06
CA VAL A 105 -6.77 -2.04 11.84
C VAL A 105 -8.14 -2.66 11.67
N HIS A 106 -8.89 -2.76 12.77
CA HIS A 106 -10.29 -3.19 12.81
C HIS A 106 -10.62 -4.49 12.04
N GLY A 107 -9.64 -5.39 11.87
CA GLY A 107 -9.79 -6.60 11.05
C GLY A 107 -9.96 -6.34 9.55
N VAL A 108 -9.71 -5.13 9.06
CA VAL A 108 -9.83 -4.73 7.65
C VAL A 108 -8.49 -4.38 7.00
N GLY A 109 -7.41 -4.35 7.77
CA GLY A 109 -6.06 -4.20 7.25
C GLY A 109 -5.00 -4.27 8.33
N VAL A 110 -3.75 -4.14 7.91
CA VAL A 110 -2.57 -4.15 8.79
C VAL A 110 -1.75 -2.91 8.52
N TYR A 111 -1.40 -2.19 9.59
CA TYR A 111 -0.68 -0.93 9.51
C TYR A 111 0.69 -1.02 10.16
N TYR A 112 1.68 -0.45 9.47
CA TYR A 112 3.03 -0.23 9.97
C TYR A 112 3.26 1.28 10.02
N ARG A 113 3.42 1.82 11.23
CA ARG A 113 3.61 3.27 11.43
C ARG A 113 4.90 3.78 10.76
N ARG A 114 5.92 2.93 10.63
CA ARG A 114 7.19 3.23 9.94
C ARG A 114 7.83 1.95 9.41
N PHE A 115 7.28 1.45 8.30
CA PHE A 115 7.82 0.28 7.61
C PHE A 115 9.18 0.57 6.96
N PHE A 116 9.29 1.73 6.32
CA PHE A 116 10.50 2.20 5.65
C PHE A 116 11.21 3.24 6.53
N GLY A 117 12.53 3.12 6.64
CA GLY A 117 13.34 4.03 7.43
C GLY A 117 13.40 5.43 6.83
N LEU A 118 13.48 6.46 7.68
CA LEU A 118 13.54 7.86 7.23
C LEU A 118 14.87 8.21 6.53
N GLY A 119 15.95 7.47 6.81
CA GLY A 119 17.28 7.71 6.24
C GLY A 119 17.44 7.25 4.78
N ASP A 120 16.47 6.54 4.21
CA ASP A 120 16.57 6.00 2.85
C ASP A 120 16.17 7.01 1.76
N ASP A 121 15.59 8.17 2.10
CA ASP A 121 15.10 9.19 1.17
C ASP A 121 14.35 8.62 -0.06
N TYR A 122 13.35 7.77 0.19
CA TYR A 122 12.55 7.17 -0.88
C TYR A 122 11.87 8.23 -1.76
N PHE A 123 11.48 9.39 -1.21
CA PHE A 123 10.92 10.47 -2.00
C PHE A 123 11.93 10.97 -3.05
N GLY A 124 13.13 11.34 -2.60
CA GLY A 124 14.18 11.87 -3.48
C GLY A 124 14.62 10.84 -4.51
N ARG A 125 14.82 9.58 -4.11
CA ARG A 125 15.23 8.49 -5.00
C ARG A 125 14.22 8.21 -6.10
N ILE A 126 12.94 8.04 -5.76
CA ILE A 126 11.88 7.78 -6.75
C ILE A 126 11.77 8.96 -7.73
N ARG A 127 11.87 10.20 -7.24
CA ARG A 127 11.85 11.39 -8.10
C ARG A 127 13.08 11.50 -9.01
N ALA A 128 14.23 11.02 -8.57
CA ALA A 128 15.44 10.99 -9.38
C ALA A 128 15.39 9.89 -10.45
N GLU A 129 14.76 8.76 -10.14
CA GLU A 129 14.64 7.61 -11.03
C GLU A 129 13.53 7.76 -12.10
N HIS A 130 12.51 8.60 -11.83
CA HIS A 130 11.32 8.72 -12.67
C HIS A 130 10.89 10.15 -12.98
N ALA A 131 10.40 10.35 -14.21
CA ALA A 131 9.76 11.59 -14.63
C ALA A 131 8.24 11.52 -14.39
N PHE A 132 7.76 12.20 -13.35
CA PHE A 132 6.34 12.27 -13.03
C PHE A 132 5.55 13.01 -14.11
N GLN A 133 4.38 12.47 -14.42
CA GLN A 133 3.52 12.90 -15.52
C GLN A 133 2.35 13.72 -14.97
N SER A 134 1.80 14.61 -15.79
CA SER A 134 0.60 15.36 -15.42
C SER A 134 -0.62 14.43 -15.36
N LEU A 135 -1.51 14.69 -14.40
CA LEU A 135 -2.80 14.01 -14.30
C LEU A 135 -3.92 14.90 -14.80
N THR A 136 -4.85 14.31 -15.53
CA THR A 136 -6.17 14.90 -15.75
C THR A 136 -7.19 14.19 -14.87
N GLU A 137 -7.98 14.97 -14.13
CA GLU A 137 -9.08 14.42 -13.33
C GLU A 137 -10.36 14.43 -14.18
N SER A 138 -10.76 13.26 -14.67
CA SER A 138 -12.02 13.10 -15.43
C SER A 138 -12.04 13.97 -16.70
N THR A 139 -13.21 14.50 -17.07
CA THR A 139 -13.45 15.37 -18.24
C THR A 139 -13.25 16.87 -17.94
N LYS A 140 -12.73 17.24 -16.76
CA LYS A 140 -12.59 18.65 -16.38
C LYS A 140 -11.42 19.30 -17.13
N PRO A 141 -11.60 20.50 -17.71
CA PRO A 141 -10.49 21.25 -18.30
C PRO A 141 -9.55 21.71 -17.18
N GLY A 142 -8.38 21.08 -17.08
CA GLY A 142 -7.33 21.43 -16.12
C GLY A 142 -6.49 20.24 -15.67
N THR A 143 -5.24 20.51 -15.27
CA THR A 143 -4.37 19.51 -14.63
C THR A 143 -4.70 19.40 -13.15
N ALA A 144 -4.69 18.19 -12.61
CA ALA A 144 -4.81 17.97 -11.17
C ALA A 144 -3.66 18.67 -10.42
N HIS A 145 -3.85 18.97 -9.13
CA HIS A 145 -2.75 19.39 -8.23
C HIS A 145 -1.79 18.24 -7.87
N ARG A 146 -1.84 17.15 -8.64
CA ARG A 146 -1.04 15.96 -8.47
C ARG A 146 -0.32 15.66 -9.78
N SER A 147 0.89 15.16 -9.66
CA SER A 147 1.61 14.48 -10.72
C SER A 147 1.77 13.01 -10.35
N GLY A 148 2.02 12.13 -11.31
CA GLY A 148 2.04 10.70 -11.04
C GLY A 148 2.63 9.87 -12.16
N ILE A 149 2.80 8.59 -11.90
CA ILE A 149 3.36 7.64 -12.85
C ILE A 149 2.89 6.23 -12.52
N TYR A 150 2.70 5.41 -13.57
CA TYR A 150 2.52 3.97 -13.41
C TYR A 150 3.83 3.25 -13.61
N LEU A 151 4.11 2.31 -12.71
CA LEU A 151 5.31 1.49 -12.75
C LEU A 151 4.92 0.01 -12.68
N THR A 152 5.62 -0.82 -13.45
CA THR A 152 5.48 -2.29 -13.40
C THR A 152 6.77 -2.93 -13.92
N PRO A 153 7.11 -4.18 -13.59
CA PRO A 153 8.22 -4.85 -14.26
C PRO A 153 7.97 -4.94 -15.77
N VAL A 154 8.93 -4.51 -16.57
CA VAL A 154 8.89 -4.66 -18.03
C VAL A 154 10.03 -5.58 -18.46
N THR A 155 9.72 -6.57 -19.30
CA THR A 155 10.70 -7.49 -19.87
C THR A 155 10.71 -7.37 -21.39
N ARG A 156 11.89 -7.49 -22.00
CA ARG A 156 12.05 -7.42 -23.46
C ARG A 156 12.30 -8.82 -24.02
N ASN A 157 11.56 -9.19 -25.07
CA ASN A 157 11.77 -10.42 -25.85
C ASN A 157 11.81 -10.06 -27.34
N GLY A 158 13.02 -9.98 -27.90
CA GLY A 158 13.20 -9.37 -29.22
C GLY A 158 12.70 -7.92 -29.22
N ASP A 159 11.79 -7.59 -30.14
CA ASP A 159 11.15 -6.28 -30.23
C ASP A 159 9.90 -6.14 -29.36
N GLU A 160 9.49 -7.20 -28.66
CA GLU A 160 8.31 -7.20 -27.79
C GLU A 160 8.66 -6.69 -26.38
N LEU A 161 7.84 -5.78 -25.85
CA LEU A 161 7.90 -5.35 -24.46
C LEU A 161 6.72 -5.96 -23.70
N HIS A 162 6.98 -6.87 -22.75
CA HIS A 162 5.97 -7.51 -21.93
C HIS A 162 5.87 -6.82 -20.56
N PHE A 163 4.65 -6.52 -20.14
CA PHE A 163 4.36 -5.77 -18.92
C PHE A 163 2.94 -6.05 -18.43
N ARG A 164 2.52 -5.39 -17.34
CA ARG A 164 1.14 -5.47 -16.83
C ARG A 164 0.49 -4.11 -16.86
N LEU A 165 -0.80 -4.09 -17.22
CA LEU A 165 -1.63 -2.90 -17.19
C LEU A 165 -2.43 -2.84 -15.90
N LEU A 166 -2.82 -1.64 -15.48
CA LEU A 166 -3.84 -1.45 -14.46
C LEU A 166 -4.76 -0.31 -14.90
N ARG A 167 -5.67 -0.63 -15.83
CA ARG A 167 -6.58 0.27 -16.55
C ARG A 167 -7.68 0.78 -15.62
N CYS A 168 -7.30 1.65 -14.70
CA CYS A 168 -8.23 2.32 -13.79
C CYS A 168 -8.69 3.68 -14.34
N SER A 169 -9.28 4.53 -13.49
CA SER A 169 -9.83 5.83 -13.88
C SER A 169 -8.78 6.96 -14.00
N THR A 170 -7.54 6.72 -13.58
CA THR A 170 -6.49 7.75 -13.61
C THR A 170 -5.90 7.87 -15.03
N ASN A 171 -5.94 9.08 -15.59
CA ASN A 171 -5.39 9.39 -16.90
C ASN A 171 -4.10 10.20 -16.78
N LEU A 172 -2.99 9.55 -17.12
CA LEU A 172 -1.64 10.11 -17.14
C LEU A 172 -1.24 10.47 -18.57
N SER A 173 -0.45 11.52 -18.72
CA SER A 173 -0.02 12.03 -20.03
C SER A 173 1.09 11.20 -20.70
N GLY A 174 1.73 10.26 -20.00
CA GLY A 174 2.83 9.45 -20.53
C GLY A 174 2.65 7.96 -20.33
N SER A 175 3.61 7.19 -20.85
CA SER A 175 3.64 5.73 -20.77
C SER A 175 3.85 5.23 -19.34
N THR A 176 3.45 3.98 -19.08
CA THR A 176 3.98 3.21 -17.94
C THR A 176 5.52 3.09 -18.05
N GLU A 177 6.22 3.08 -16.92
CA GLU A 177 7.67 2.84 -16.88
C GLU A 177 8.02 1.53 -16.18
N SER A 178 9.19 0.98 -16.51
CA SER A 178 9.72 -0.20 -15.81
C SER A 178 10.12 0.15 -14.38
N PHE A 179 9.98 -0.83 -13.47
CA PHE A 179 10.58 -0.74 -12.15
C PHE A 179 12.08 -0.43 -12.20
N ARG A 180 12.48 0.39 -11.24
CA ARG A 180 13.85 0.80 -10.96
C ARG A 180 14.39 0.11 -9.71
N PRO A 181 15.68 0.28 -9.35
CA PRO A 181 16.23 -0.33 -8.15
C PRO A 181 15.43 0.03 -6.88
N THR A 182 14.96 1.28 -6.74
CA THR A 182 14.16 1.68 -5.58
C THR A 182 12.80 1.00 -5.58
N ASP A 183 12.08 0.95 -6.71
CA ASP A 183 10.78 0.27 -6.80
C ASP A 183 10.90 -1.22 -6.51
N THR A 184 11.90 -1.88 -7.11
CA THR A 184 12.14 -3.30 -6.93
C THR A 184 12.33 -3.61 -5.45
N ARG A 185 13.16 -2.83 -4.75
CA ARG A 185 13.38 -2.97 -3.31
C ARG A 185 12.10 -2.76 -2.49
N ILE A 186 11.31 -1.74 -2.80
CA ILE A 186 10.04 -1.46 -2.11
C ILE A 186 9.09 -2.64 -2.32
N VAL A 187 8.82 -3.00 -3.57
CA VAL A 187 7.81 -3.98 -3.94
C VAL A 187 8.18 -5.39 -3.46
N GLU A 188 9.46 -5.76 -3.50
CA GLU A 188 9.92 -7.02 -2.91
C GLU A 188 9.75 -7.05 -1.39
N ALA A 189 10.08 -5.96 -0.69
CA ALA A 189 9.90 -5.88 0.75
C ALA A 189 8.41 -5.98 1.14
N LEU A 190 7.53 -5.36 0.35
CA LEU A 190 6.08 -5.44 0.54
C LEU A 190 5.54 -6.85 0.24
N ASN A 191 6.02 -7.52 -0.81
CA ASN A 191 5.60 -8.90 -1.12
C ASN A 191 6.05 -9.89 -0.04
N ARG A 192 7.28 -9.75 0.47
CA ARG A 192 7.76 -10.56 1.62
C ARG A 192 6.88 -10.36 2.85
N GLU A 193 6.52 -9.11 3.16
CA GLU A 193 5.65 -8.84 4.31
C GLU A 193 4.21 -9.31 4.07
N ALA A 194 3.68 -9.13 2.85
CA ALA A 194 2.36 -9.59 2.50
C ALA A 194 2.19 -11.11 2.71
N ALA A 195 3.24 -11.90 2.50
CA ALA A 195 3.23 -13.34 2.78
C ALA A 195 3.12 -13.70 4.27
N ALA A 196 3.48 -12.79 5.17
CA ALA A 196 3.30 -12.94 6.62
C ALA A 196 1.97 -12.35 7.14
N VAL A 197 1.24 -11.60 6.30
CA VAL A 197 0.01 -10.89 6.67
C VAL A 197 -1.24 -11.52 6.04
N PHE A 198 -1.09 -12.07 4.84
CA PHE A 198 -2.19 -12.60 4.05
C PHE A 198 -1.99 -14.05 3.70
N ARG A 199 -3.12 -14.72 3.54
CA ARG A 199 -3.23 -16.03 2.91
C ARG A 199 -3.83 -15.91 1.51
N ASN A 200 -3.31 -16.72 0.60
CA ASN A 200 -3.76 -16.85 -0.79
C ASN A 200 -3.71 -15.55 -1.60
N GLN A 201 -2.87 -14.57 -1.24
CA GLN A 201 -2.76 -13.29 -1.94
C GLN A 201 -2.04 -13.41 -3.29
N ALA A 202 -2.48 -12.61 -4.26
CA ALA A 202 -1.71 -12.36 -5.48
C ALA A 202 -0.49 -11.46 -5.19
N PRO A 203 0.58 -11.56 -6.01
CA PRO A 203 1.75 -10.71 -5.85
C PRO A 203 1.44 -9.24 -6.18
N LEU A 204 2.02 -8.34 -5.40
CA LEU A 204 2.09 -6.91 -5.70
C LEU A 204 3.07 -6.70 -6.87
N ASN A 205 2.62 -6.10 -7.97
CA ASN A 205 3.40 -6.02 -9.21
C ASN A 205 3.14 -4.76 -10.05
N HIS A 206 2.29 -3.85 -9.56
CA HIS A 206 1.94 -2.62 -10.26
C HIS A 206 1.84 -1.47 -9.27
N VAL A 207 2.39 -0.32 -9.62
CA VAL A 207 2.48 0.85 -8.74
C VAL A 207 1.80 2.04 -9.39
N LEU A 208 1.03 2.78 -8.60
CA LEU A 208 0.67 4.17 -8.88
C LEU A 208 1.40 5.05 -7.86
N ALA A 209 2.43 5.75 -8.33
CA ALA A 209 3.15 6.74 -7.53
C ALA A 209 2.61 8.14 -7.85
N GLN A 210 2.25 8.92 -6.84
CA GLN A 210 1.65 10.26 -7.01
C GLN A 210 2.23 11.28 -6.03
N ILE A 211 2.66 12.41 -6.56
CA ILE A 211 3.10 13.56 -5.76
C ILE A 211 1.91 14.51 -5.55
N TYR A 212 1.68 14.87 -4.29
CA TYR A 212 0.60 15.72 -3.82
C TYR A 212 1.16 17.09 -3.48
N HIS A 213 0.90 18.08 -4.34
CA HIS A 213 1.40 19.43 -4.16
C HIS A 213 0.44 20.29 -3.34
N ASN A 214 1.00 21.17 -2.50
CA ASN A 214 0.26 22.21 -1.80
C ASN A 214 0.66 23.57 -2.37
N THR A 215 -0.32 24.42 -2.66
CA THR A 215 -0.13 25.78 -3.16
C THR A 215 -0.49 26.78 -2.06
N ARG A 216 0.42 27.71 -1.76
CA ARG A 216 0.18 28.78 -0.78
C ARG A 216 -0.91 29.74 -1.27
N ALA A 217 -1.54 30.43 -0.33
CA ALA A 217 -2.41 31.55 -0.68
C ALA A 217 -1.57 32.69 -1.29
N THR A 218 -2.11 33.35 -2.31
CA THR A 218 -1.64 34.65 -2.81
C THR A 218 -2.71 35.70 -2.55
N THR A 219 -2.39 36.97 -2.82
CA THR A 219 -3.35 38.07 -2.69
C THR A 219 -4.62 37.82 -3.54
N GLU A 220 -4.50 37.16 -4.69
CA GLU A 220 -5.64 36.87 -5.57
C GLU A 220 -6.27 35.48 -5.38
N ARG A 221 -5.60 34.54 -4.69
CA ARG A 221 -6.04 33.13 -4.63
C ARG A 221 -5.88 32.52 -3.24
N LYS A 222 -6.91 31.81 -2.78
CA LYS A 222 -6.83 31.00 -1.56
C LYS A 222 -5.81 29.87 -1.74
N GLN A 223 -5.23 29.42 -0.63
CA GLN A 223 -4.39 28.23 -0.61
C GLN A 223 -5.14 27.00 -1.17
N SER A 224 -4.40 26.09 -1.79
CA SER A 224 -4.92 24.80 -2.28
C SER A 224 -4.07 23.68 -1.71
N LYS A 225 -4.71 22.59 -1.32
CA LYS A 225 -4.07 21.40 -0.77
C LYS A 225 -4.53 20.19 -1.55
N ALA A 226 -3.60 19.35 -1.98
CA ALA A 226 -3.94 18.16 -2.73
C ALA A 226 -4.76 17.19 -1.87
N LYS A 227 -5.89 16.74 -2.42
CA LYS A 227 -6.83 15.79 -1.81
C LYS A 227 -7.31 14.82 -2.87
N ILE A 228 -7.89 13.71 -2.46
CA ILE A 228 -8.64 12.78 -3.32
C ILE A 228 -9.96 12.53 -2.62
N SER A 229 -11.08 12.74 -3.31
CA SER A 229 -12.42 12.49 -2.76
C SER A 229 -12.68 11.00 -2.52
N ALA A 230 -13.71 10.70 -1.72
CA ALA A 230 -14.13 9.33 -1.44
C ALA A 230 -14.34 8.50 -2.71
N HIS A 231 -13.66 7.36 -2.78
CA HIS A 231 -13.77 6.38 -3.86
C HIS A 231 -13.34 4.98 -3.38
N ALA A 232 -13.69 3.96 -4.16
CA ALA A 232 -13.03 2.66 -4.12
C ALA A 232 -12.08 2.55 -5.32
N ASP A 233 -10.94 1.90 -5.11
CA ASP A 233 -9.98 1.61 -6.18
C ASP A 233 -10.61 0.67 -7.20
N LYS A 234 -10.32 0.88 -8.48
CA LYS A 234 -10.93 0.12 -9.58
C LYS A 234 -10.28 -1.24 -9.71
N THR A 235 -11.09 -2.29 -9.56
CA THR A 235 -10.59 -3.67 -9.45
C THR A 235 -10.56 -4.45 -10.77
N LYS A 236 -10.99 -3.85 -11.89
CA LYS A 236 -11.09 -4.48 -13.22
C LYS A 236 -9.91 -5.37 -13.62
N ASP A 237 -8.69 -4.87 -13.43
CA ASP A 237 -7.46 -5.56 -13.84
C ASP A 237 -6.75 -6.27 -12.67
N MET A 238 -7.39 -6.30 -11.49
CA MET A 238 -6.86 -6.93 -10.30
C MET A 238 -7.42 -8.35 -10.17
N PRO A 239 -6.60 -9.35 -9.82
CA PRO A 239 -7.11 -10.68 -9.53
C PRO A 239 -7.98 -10.64 -8.26
N VAL A 240 -8.94 -11.57 -8.13
CA VAL A 240 -9.90 -11.58 -7.00
C VAL A 240 -9.23 -11.71 -5.62
N ASN A 241 -8.09 -12.39 -5.58
CA ASN A 241 -7.24 -12.51 -4.40
C ASN A 241 -6.20 -11.38 -4.29
N GLY A 242 -6.47 -10.24 -4.92
CA GLY A 242 -5.60 -9.07 -4.88
C GLY A 242 -5.55 -8.41 -3.50
N ILE A 243 -4.45 -7.72 -3.25
CA ILE A 243 -4.23 -6.87 -2.09
C ILE A 243 -3.67 -5.52 -2.55
N MET A 244 -3.65 -4.55 -1.65
CA MET A 244 -3.10 -3.23 -1.87
C MET A 244 -2.21 -2.81 -0.70
N ALA A 245 -1.13 -2.09 -1.01
CA ALA A 245 -0.22 -1.51 -0.04
C ALA A 245 -0.09 0.00 -0.27
N PHE A 246 -0.59 0.80 0.68
CA PHE A 246 -0.49 2.26 0.67
C PHE A 246 0.79 2.67 1.39
N CYS A 247 1.84 3.00 0.64
CA CYS A 247 3.07 3.53 1.20
C CYS A 247 3.06 5.05 1.16
N THR A 248 3.64 5.70 2.17
CA THR A 248 3.72 7.17 2.23
C THR A 248 5.13 7.65 2.48
N PHE A 249 5.61 8.56 1.62
CA PHE A 249 6.88 9.25 1.76
C PHE A 249 6.65 10.77 1.69
N TYR A 250 7.52 11.54 2.32
CA TYR A 250 7.43 13.00 2.36
C TYR A 250 8.73 13.64 1.90
N ASP A 251 8.63 14.71 1.13
CA ASP A 251 9.72 15.66 0.91
C ASP A 251 9.73 16.67 2.05
N ARG A 252 10.76 16.55 2.89
CA ARG A 252 11.10 17.41 4.03
C ARG A 252 10.02 17.53 5.11
N LEU A 253 10.41 17.39 6.37
CA LEU A 253 9.55 17.57 7.55
C LEU A 253 10.00 18.75 8.41
N ASP A 254 10.91 19.59 7.89
CA ASP A 254 11.64 20.64 8.61
C ASP A 254 10.75 21.67 9.31
N LYS A 255 9.54 21.88 8.79
CA LYS A 255 8.57 22.84 9.34
C LYS A 255 7.67 22.27 10.42
N LEU A 256 7.76 20.96 10.65
CA LEU A 256 6.96 20.23 11.63
C LEU A 256 7.90 19.67 12.71
N GLN A 257 7.35 19.46 13.89
CA GLN A 257 8.05 18.84 15.01
C GLN A 257 7.32 17.56 15.43
N PRO A 258 8.03 16.56 15.97
CA PRO A 258 7.39 15.39 16.55
C PRO A 258 6.31 15.80 17.57
N LEU A 259 5.16 15.13 17.53
CA LEU A 259 4.11 15.36 18.52
C LEU A 259 4.34 14.52 19.78
N ALA A 260 4.00 15.07 20.95
CA ALA A 260 4.19 14.38 22.23
C ALA A 260 3.27 13.16 22.40
N GLU A 261 2.06 13.22 21.83
CA GLU A 261 1.05 12.16 21.95
C GLU A 261 1.29 11.00 20.97
N ASP A 262 2.04 11.22 19.90
CA ASP A 262 2.37 10.20 18.90
C ASP A 262 3.78 10.45 18.32
N ALA A 263 4.72 9.59 18.72
CA ALA A 263 6.12 9.66 18.32
C ALA A 263 6.36 9.45 16.80
N PHE A 264 5.35 8.99 16.06
CA PHE A 264 5.41 8.84 14.60
C PHE A 264 4.80 10.03 13.87
N ASP A 265 4.02 10.87 14.55
CA ASP A 265 3.36 12.03 13.97
C ASP A 265 4.22 13.29 14.06
N TYR A 266 4.01 14.17 13.08
CA TYR A 266 4.72 15.44 12.96
C TYR A 266 3.69 16.54 12.79
N GLY A 267 3.83 17.61 13.56
CA GLY A 267 2.85 18.69 13.58
C GLY A 267 3.41 20.04 14.02
N ALA A 268 2.50 21.00 14.13
CA ALA A 268 2.79 22.33 14.63
C ALA A 268 1.69 22.72 15.62
N LYS A 269 2.10 23.26 16.79
CA LYS A 269 1.17 23.70 17.85
C LYS A 269 0.17 22.60 18.26
N GLY A 270 0.65 21.36 18.37
CA GLY A 270 -0.17 20.20 18.77
C GLY A 270 -1.08 19.62 17.67
N ALA A 271 -1.16 20.25 16.48
CA ALA A 271 -1.93 19.73 15.36
C ALA A 271 -1.04 19.00 14.35
N SER A 272 -1.44 17.78 13.96
CA SER A 272 -0.75 17.00 12.91
C SER A 272 -0.67 17.76 11.59
N GLY A 273 0.50 17.80 11.00
CA GLY A 273 0.75 18.29 9.64
C GLY A 273 0.67 17.19 8.58
N LEU A 274 0.46 15.94 8.98
CA LEU A 274 0.47 14.80 8.08
C LEU A 274 -0.89 14.58 7.42
N THR A 275 -0.84 13.82 6.31
CA THR A 275 -2.02 13.49 5.52
C THR A 275 -2.78 12.34 6.16
N LYS A 276 -4.11 12.35 6.06
CA LYS A 276 -4.98 11.30 6.59
C LYS A 276 -5.58 10.48 5.45
N LEU A 277 -5.61 9.16 5.61
CA LEU A 277 -6.40 8.24 4.79
C LEU A 277 -7.66 7.89 5.57
N HIS A 278 -8.80 8.38 5.11
CA HIS A 278 -10.08 8.22 5.79
C HIS A 278 -10.94 7.21 5.07
N PHE A 279 -11.49 6.25 5.81
CA PHE A 279 -12.36 5.19 5.30
C PHE A 279 -13.79 5.39 5.77
N ARG A 280 -14.75 5.12 4.88
CA ARG A 280 -16.18 5.11 5.19
C ARG A 280 -16.83 3.85 4.61
N LEU A 281 -17.52 3.12 5.47
CA LEU A 281 -18.25 1.90 5.12
C LEU A 281 -19.40 2.24 4.17
N LYS A 282 -19.57 1.45 3.10
CA LYS A 282 -20.61 1.68 2.09
C LYS A 282 -21.99 1.27 2.59
N ASP A 283 -22.07 0.17 3.33
CA ASP A 283 -23.28 -0.33 3.96
C ASP A 283 -23.06 -0.49 5.48
N PRO A 284 -23.78 0.27 6.33
CA PRO A 284 -23.61 0.25 7.78
C PRO A 284 -24.01 -1.07 8.46
N THR A 285 -24.67 -1.98 7.73
CA THR A 285 -25.09 -3.29 8.25
C THR A 285 -24.05 -4.38 8.07
N GLU A 286 -22.96 -4.10 7.35
CA GLU A 286 -21.89 -5.04 7.05
C GLU A 286 -21.19 -5.56 8.30
N LYS A 287 -20.94 -6.86 8.29
CA LYS A 287 -20.26 -7.59 9.37
C LYS A 287 -19.16 -8.45 8.79
N ARG A 288 -18.08 -8.61 9.54
CA ARG A 288 -17.00 -9.55 9.24
C ARG A 288 -16.90 -10.55 10.38
N ASP A 289 -17.04 -11.84 10.07
CA ASP A 289 -17.02 -12.93 11.05
C ASP A 289 -18.00 -12.69 12.23
N GLY A 290 -19.17 -12.14 11.92
CA GLY A 290 -20.22 -11.80 12.91
C GLY A 290 -19.99 -10.49 13.68
N VAL A 291 -18.84 -9.85 13.53
CA VAL A 291 -18.48 -8.59 14.21
C VAL A 291 -18.84 -7.39 13.33
N ALA A 292 -19.48 -6.39 13.94
CA ALA A 292 -19.81 -5.14 13.26
C ALA A 292 -18.55 -4.38 12.87
N LEU A 293 -18.49 -3.97 11.60
CA LEU A 293 -17.39 -3.16 11.09
C LEU A 293 -17.58 -1.69 11.50
N PRO A 294 -16.49 -0.95 11.78
CA PRO A 294 -16.61 0.47 12.12
C PRO A 294 -17.19 1.26 10.93
N PRO A 295 -18.17 2.15 11.15
CA PRO A 295 -18.80 2.91 10.06
C PRO A 295 -17.79 3.82 9.34
N GLN A 296 -16.76 4.27 10.07
CA GLN A 296 -15.65 5.02 9.53
C GLN A 296 -14.42 4.87 10.43
N PHE A 297 -13.23 5.01 9.85
CA PHE A 297 -11.97 5.09 10.60
C PHE A 297 -10.95 5.92 9.82
N THR A 298 -9.85 6.31 10.46
CA THR A 298 -8.83 7.16 9.83
C THR A 298 -7.44 6.68 10.22
N LEU A 299 -6.54 6.65 9.25
CA LEU A 299 -5.12 6.43 9.47
C LEU A 299 -4.37 7.74 9.20
N ILE A 300 -3.50 8.14 10.12
CA ILE A 300 -2.49 9.16 9.84
C ILE A 300 -1.41 8.50 9.02
N LEU A 301 -1.11 9.03 7.84
CA LEU A 301 -0.10 8.47 6.95
C LEU A 301 1.28 8.96 7.39
N HIS A 302 1.91 8.24 8.31
CA HIS A 302 3.21 8.63 8.83
C HIS A 302 4.32 8.51 7.77
N PRO A 303 5.45 9.20 7.92
CA PRO A 303 6.59 9.06 7.03
C PRO A 303 7.15 7.63 7.05
N GLY A 304 7.23 7.00 5.88
CA GLY A 304 7.66 5.61 5.73
C GLY A 304 6.60 4.57 6.14
N SER A 305 5.36 4.99 6.38
CA SER A 305 4.27 4.07 6.75
C SER A 305 3.81 3.20 5.59
N VAL A 306 3.23 2.04 5.95
CA VAL A 306 2.58 1.12 5.01
C VAL A 306 1.26 0.66 5.61
N PHE A 307 0.17 0.79 4.85
CA PHE A 307 -1.10 0.17 5.16
C PHE A 307 -1.43 -0.90 4.12
N PHE A 308 -1.56 -2.14 4.58
CA PHE A 308 -2.00 -3.27 3.76
C PHE A 308 -3.50 -3.50 3.92
N MET A 309 -4.19 -3.72 2.80
CA MET A 309 -5.59 -4.12 2.81
C MET A 309 -5.92 -5.09 1.66
N PRO A 310 -6.79 -6.09 1.88
CA PRO A 310 -7.32 -6.94 0.82
C PRO A 310 -8.38 -6.23 -0.02
N LEU A 311 -8.69 -6.77 -1.20
CA LEU A 311 -9.78 -6.25 -2.04
C LEU A 311 -11.15 -6.29 -1.36
N SER A 312 -11.39 -7.23 -0.45
CA SER A 312 -12.61 -7.24 0.37
C SER A 312 -12.80 -5.95 1.16
N THR A 313 -11.73 -5.35 1.68
CA THR A 313 -11.81 -4.04 2.34
C THR A 313 -12.15 -2.92 1.35
N ASN A 314 -11.59 -2.94 0.14
CA ASN A 314 -11.92 -1.96 -0.91
C ASN A 314 -13.37 -2.08 -1.41
N ARG A 315 -13.90 -3.31 -1.40
CA ARG A 315 -15.30 -3.59 -1.69
C ARG A 315 -16.21 -3.04 -0.60
N LEU A 316 -15.85 -3.16 0.67
CA LEU A 316 -16.68 -2.71 1.80
C LEU A 316 -16.59 -1.20 2.06
N TYR A 317 -15.43 -0.58 1.82
CA TYR A 317 -15.16 0.81 2.16
C TYR A 317 -14.86 1.68 0.95
N THR A 318 -15.28 2.93 1.01
CA THR A 318 -14.63 4.00 0.24
C THR A 318 -13.51 4.61 1.08
N HIS A 319 -12.51 5.18 0.42
CA HIS A 319 -11.41 5.89 1.06
C HIS A 319 -11.13 7.24 0.39
N GLU A 320 -10.56 8.17 1.17
CA GLU A 320 -10.17 9.49 0.68
C GLU A 320 -8.89 10.00 1.33
N ILE A 321 -8.18 10.83 0.57
CA ILE A 321 -6.96 11.52 1.02
C ILE A 321 -7.35 12.90 1.53
N ARG A 322 -7.23 13.10 2.84
CA ARG A 322 -7.52 14.35 3.53
C ARG A 322 -6.22 15.05 3.95
N PRO A 323 -5.93 16.27 3.45
CA PRO A 323 -4.80 17.04 3.92
C PRO A 323 -5.03 17.56 5.35
N SER A 324 -3.96 17.94 6.04
CA SER A 324 -4.04 18.57 7.36
C SER A 324 -4.76 19.94 7.31
N THR A 325 -5.31 20.34 8.45
CA THR A 325 -5.94 21.65 8.66
C THR A 325 -4.91 22.78 8.72
N LEU A 326 -3.64 22.50 9.06
CA LEU A 326 -2.55 23.49 9.07
C LEU A 326 -2.37 24.16 7.71
N ASP A 327 -1.88 25.41 7.69
CA ASP A 327 -1.67 26.14 6.45
C ASP A 327 -0.72 25.42 5.48
N ALA A 328 -1.01 25.53 4.18
CA ALA A 328 -0.28 24.88 3.09
C ALA A 328 1.24 25.15 3.12
N GLU A 329 1.67 26.27 3.69
CA GLU A 329 3.09 26.59 3.86
C GLU A 329 3.82 25.66 4.84
N LEU A 330 3.12 25.15 5.85
CA LEU A 330 3.67 24.22 6.85
C LEU A 330 3.62 22.77 6.38
N LEU A 331 2.80 22.47 5.38
CA LEU A 331 2.57 21.10 4.96
C LEU A 331 3.72 20.59 4.08
N PRO A 332 4.27 19.39 4.38
CA PRO A 332 5.24 18.75 3.53
C PRO A 332 4.61 18.31 2.20
N THR A 333 5.43 18.12 1.17
CA THR A 333 4.97 17.52 -0.08
C THR A 333 4.94 16.01 0.10
N ARG A 334 3.80 15.38 -0.20
CA ARG A 334 3.63 13.93 -0.02
C ARG A 334 3.81 13.19 -1.34
N LEU A 335 4.52 12.06 -1.30
CA LEU A 335 4.48 11.01 -2.31
C LEU A 335 3.63 9.86 -1.77
N GLY A 336 2.46 9.64 -2.37
CA GLY A 336 1.70 8.41 -2.17
C GLY A 336 2.19 7.36 -3.15
N TYR A 337 2.64 6.21 -2.64
CA TYR A 337 3.15 5.11 -3.46
C TYR A 337 2.27 3.90 -3.21
N VAL A 338 1.27 3.71 -4.07
CA VAL A 338 0.24 2.68 -3.91
C VAL A 338 0.61 1.49 -4.78
N VAL A 339 0.91 0.36 -4.14
CA VAL A 339 1.23 -0.88 -4.83
C VAL A 339 0.01 -1.78 -4.84
N ARG A 340 -0.28 -2.37 -6.00
CA ARG A 340 -1.45 -3.21 -6.26
C ARG A 340 -1.05 -4.46 -7.03
N CYS A 341 -1.96 -5.43 -7.05
CA CYS A 341 -1.88 -6.62 -7.88
C CYS A 341 -2.53 -6.33 -9.25
N SER A 342 -1.88 -6.69 -10.34
CA SER A 342 -2.48 -6.75 -11.66
C SER A 342 -2.37 -8.15 -12.26
N SER A 343 -3.44 -8.61 -12.90
CA SER A 343 -3.49 -9.81 -13.75
C SER A 343 -3.59 -9.48 -15.25
N ALA A 344 -3.73 -8.20 -15.63
CA ALA A 344 -3.85 -7.79 -17.02
C ALA A 344 -2.48 -7.74 -17.71
N GLU A 345 -2.05 -8.88 -18.24
CA GLU A 345 -0.81 -8.97 -18.99
C GLU A 345 -0.93 -8.32 -20.37
N ALA A 346 0.10 -7.58 -20.76
CA ALA A 346 0.14 -6.84 -22.02
C ALA A 346 1.49 -7.00 -22.74
N VAL A 347 1.44 -6.79 -24.06
CA VAL A 347 2.62 -6.73 -24.93
C VAL A 347 2.54 -5.48 -25.78
N HIS A 348 3.62 -4.70 -25.83
CA HIS A 348 3.78 -3.66 -26.85
C HIS A 348 4.68 -4.17 -27.97
N LYS A 349 4.18 -4.15 -29.20
CA LYS A 349 4.94 -4.51 -30.41
C LYS A 349 4.39 -3.80 -31.64
N ASN A 350 5.24 -3.52 -32.62
CA ASN A 350 4.86 -2.85 -33.86
C ASN A 350 4.05 -1.57 -33.65
N GLY A 351 4.41 -0.77 -32.63
CA GLY A 351 3.75 0.49 -32.29
C GLY A 351 2.36 0.35 -31.65
N HIS A 352 1.98 -0.85 -31.21
CA HIS A 352 0.66 -1.12 -30.64
C HIS A 352 0.75 -1.95 -29.35
N THR A 353 -0.15 -1.67 -28.41
CA THR A 353 -0.34 -2.46 -27.20
C THR A 353 -1.43 -3.52 -27.43
N PHE A 354 -1.17 -4.73 -26.94
CA PHE A 354 -2.07 -5.88 -26.98
C PHE A 354 -2.26 -6.42 -25.57
N LEU A 355 -3.48 -6.84 -25.23
CA LEU A 355 -3.79 -7.64 -24.05
C LEU A 355 -3.53 -9.11 -24.35
N LYS A 356 -2.97 -9.84 -23.39
CA LYS A 356 -2.90 -11.31 -23.45
C LYS A 356 -4.17 -11.87 -22.82
N LEU A 357 -5.08 -12.42 -23.63
CA LEU A 357 -6.34 -13.01 -23.19
C LEU A 357 -6.40 -14.46 -23.65
N ALA A 358 -6.53 -15.41 -22.72
CA ALA A 358 -6.62 -16.85 -23.02
C ALA A 358 -5.52 -17.40 -23.97
N GLY A 359 -4.34 -16.78 -24.00
CA GLY A 359 -3.23 -17.14 -24.89
C GLY A 359 -3.17 -16.35 -26.20
N ASP A 360 -4.22 -15.60 -26.54
CA ASP A 360 -4.28 -14.74 -27.71
C ASP A 360 -3.85 -13.30 -27.40
N LEU A 361 -3.42 -12.60 -28.45
CA LEU A 361 -3.10 -11.17 -28.39
C LEU A 361 -4.24 -10.35 -28.99
N VAL A 362 -4.94 -9.61 -28.14
CA VAL A 362 -6.05 -8.74 -28.54
C VAL A 362 -5.59 -7.29 -28.49
N LYS A 363 -5.63 -6.60 -29.64
CA LYS A 363 -5.16 -5.21 -29.73
C LYS A 363 -6.01 -4.30 -28.84
N LEU A 364 -5.35 -3.44 -28.06
CA LEU A 364 -6.01 -2.42 -27.26
C LEU A 364 -6.61 -1.37 -28.21
N GLY A 365 -7.94 -1.32 -28.28
CA GLY A 365 -8.69 -0.40 -29.13
C GLY A 365 -8.98 0.93 -28.43
N PRO A 366 -9.33 1.98 -29.17
CA PRO A 366 -9.79 3.22 -28.57
C PRO A 366 -11.10 3.01 -27.80
N PRO A 367 -11.36 3.80 -26.74
CA PRO A 367 -12.65 3.76 -26.05
C PRO A 367 -13.81 4.14 -26.99
N THR A 368 -14.92 3.40 -26.93
CA THR A 368 -16.19 3.76 -27.57
C THR A 368 -17.08 4.53 -26.61
N SER A 369 -18.03 5.31 -27.12
CA SER A 369 -18.99 6.04 -26.28
C SER A 369 -19.78 5.10 -25.35
N ASP A 370 -20.29 4.00 -25.89
CA ASP A 370 -21.07 3.02 -25.13
C ASP A 370 -20.21 2.29 -24.10
N GLY A 371 -19.00 1.85 -24.50
CA GLY A 371 -18.06 1.21 -23.60
C GLY A 371 -17.64 2.15 -22.45
N MET A 372 -17.43 3.44 -22.72
CA MET A 372 -17.12 4.42 -21.68
C MET A 372 -18.30 4.68 -20.74
N ASN A 373 -19.53 4.69 -21.25
CA ASN A 373 -20.72 4.86 -20.43
C ASN A 373 -20.90 3.66 -19.49
N GLU A 374 -20.73 2.45 -20.01
CA GLU A 374 -20.85 1.23 -19.22
C GLU A 374 -19.73 1.11 -18.19
N LEU A 375 -18.47 1.37 -18.57
CA LEU A 375 -17.35 1.37 -17.63
C LEU A 375 -17.55 2.35 -16.47
N ARG A 376 -18.08 3.55 -16.78
CA ARG A 376 -18.39 4.56 -15.75
C ARG A 376 -19.56 4.15 -14.86
N ARG A 377 -20.56 3.44 -15.41
CA ARG A 377 -21.67 2.88 -14.64
C ARG A 377 -21.15 1.87 -13.62
N LEU A 378 -20.29 0.93 -14.04
CA LEU A 378 -19.64 -0.04 -13.16
C LEU A 378 -18.76 0.63 -12.09
N TYR A 379 -17.98 1.65 -12.48
CA TYR A 379 -17.18 2.42 -11.53
C TYR A 379 -18.02 3.14 -10.46
N ALA A 380 -19.20 3.64 -10.82
CA ALA A 380 -20.13 4.25 -9.88
C ALA A 380 -20.76 3.19 -8.95
N GLU A 381 -21.09 2.02 -9.49
CA GLU A 381 -21.62 0.88 -8.73
C GLU A 381 -20.61 0.36 -7.70
N GLU A 382 -19.35 0.20 -8.09
CA GLU A 382 -18.25 -0.21 -7.21
C GLU A 382 -18.02 0.79 -6.07
N ASN A 383 -18.23 2.09 -6.31
CA ASN A 383 -18.08 3.10 -5.25
C ASN A 383 -19.25 3.09 -4.25
N ARG A 384 -20.45 2.66 -4.69
CA ARG A 384 -21.69 2.76 -3.91
C ARG A 384 -22.04 1.48 -3.16
N THR A 385 -21.65 0.32 -3.68
CA THR A 385 -22.09 -0.99 -3.18
C THR A 385 -20.94 -1.82 -2.63
N SER A 386 -21.27 -2.79 -1.77
CA SER A 386 -20.37 -3.84 -1.30
C SER A 386 -20.43 -5.10 -2.17
N SER A 387 -21.14 -5.08 -3.30
CA SER A 387 -21.21 -6.20 -4.24
C SER A 387 -19.88 -6.43 -4.95
N PHE A 388 -19.65 -7.66 -5.39
CA PHE A 388 -18.61 -7.91 -6.39
C PHE A 388 -19.03 -7.30 -7.73
N ILE A 389 -18.11 -6.56 -8.34
CA ILE A 389 -18.32 -5.94 -9.64
C ILE A 389 -17.60 -6.80 -10.67
N ASP A 390 -18.37 -7.43 -11.55
CA ASP A 390 -17.85 -8.10 -12.72
C ASP A 390 -17.72 -7.08 -13.86
N TYR A 391 -16.49 -6.90 -14.33
CA TYR A 391 -16.21 -6.02 -15.46
C TYR A 391 -16.30 -6.76 -16.80
N GLY A 392 -16.39 -8.10 -16.80
CA GLY A 392 -16.30 -8.92 -18.00
C GLY A 392 -14.98 -8.75 -18.75
N GLU A 393 -14.92 -9.32 -19.96
CA GLU A 393 -13.74 -9.28 -20.84
C GLU A 393 -13.88 -8.26 -21.99
N ASP A 394 -15.05 -7.63 -22.12
CA ASP A 394 -15.41 -6.79 -23.27
C ASP A 394 -14.71 -5.42 -23.28
N PHE A 395 -14.15 -4.98 -22.15
CA PHE A 395 -13.39 -3.73 -22.09
C PHE A 395 -12.00 -3.91 -22.69
N LEU A 396 -11.90 -3.89 -24.01
CA LEU A 396 -10.65 -3.99 -24.77
C LEU A 396 -9.97 -2.63 -25.00
N PHE A 397 -10.23 -1.66 -24.13
CA PHE A 397 -9.67 -0.31 -24.19
C PHE A 397 -9.17 0.15 -22.82
N SER A 398 -8.39 1.23 -22.81
CA SER A 398 -8.01 1.98 -21.61
C SER A 398 -8.45 3.45 -21.70
N MET A 399 -8.77 4.01 -20.53
CA MET A 399 -8.97 5.46 -20.35
C MET A 399 -7.64 6.22 -20.25
N ASN A 400 -6.55 5.52 -19.93
CA ASN A 400 -5.22 6.10 -19.82
C ASN A 400 -4.54 6.09 -21.19
N THR A 401 -4.27 7.25 -21.78
CA THR A 401 -3.62 7.31 -23.10
C THR A 401 -2.19 6.73 -23.06
N GLY A 402 -1.56 6.75 -21.88
CA GLY A 402 -0.29 6.09 -21.62
C GLY A 402 -0.25 4.59 -21.88
N ASP A 403 -1.39 3.90 -21.83
CA ASP A 403 -1.42 2.43 -21.98
C ASP A 403 -1.24 2.00 -23.45
N TYR A 404 -1.45 2.92 -24.40
CA TYR A 404 -1.34 2.65 -25.84
C TYR A 404 0.07 2.85 -26.39
N VAL A 405 0.97 3.45 -25.60
CA VAL A 405 2.34 3.75 -26.00
C VAL A 405 3.32 2.75 -25.37
N ALA A 406 4.49 2.60 -25.99
CA ALA A 406 5.52 1.68 -25.50
C ALA A 406 5.90 2.02 -24.05
N PRO A 407 5.97 1.02 -23.14
CA PRO A 407 6.47 1.28 -21.80
C PRO A 407 7.94 1.68 -21.87
N ARG A 408 8.35 2.63 -21.02
CA ARG A 408 9.75 3.03 -20.96
C ARG A 408 10.56 2.01 -20.19
N VAL A 409 11.55 1.44 -20.85
CA VAL A 409 12.65 0.68 -20.24
C VAL A 409 13.88 1.56 -20.27
N GLN A 410 14.77 1.45 -19.28
CA GLN A 410 16.10 2.01 -19.44
C GLN A 410 16.93 1.00 -20.21
N ASP A 411 17.53 1.45 -21.29
CA ASP A 411 18.63 0.71 -21.87
C ASP A 411 19.76 0.73 -20.82
N LEU A 412 20.02 -0.43 -20.22
CA LEU A 412 21.26 -0.67 -19.50
C LEU A 412 22.34 -0.67 -20.57
N GLY A 413 22.87 0.51 -20.88
CA GLY A 413 23.95 0.70 -21.84
C GLY A 413 25.19 -0.11 -21.48
#